data_AF-A0A9X0PH49-F1
#
_entry.id   AF-A0A9X0PH49-F1
#
_cell.length_a   1.000
_cell.length_b   1.000
_cell.length_c   1.000
_cell.angle_alpha   90.00
_cell.angle_beta   90.00
_cell.angle_gamma   90.00
#
_symmetry.space_group_name_H-M   'P 1'
#
loop_
_entity.id
_entity.type
_entity.pdbx_description
1 polymer ?
#
loop_
_entity_poly.entity_id
_entity_poly.type
_entity_poly.pdbx_seq_one_letter_code
_entity_poly.pdbx_strand_id
1 'polypeptide(L)'
;MKTEKMLEVANELNRCIAYSDTTCFAQFYRYKDDSIAVWFTHIDSRYSHNNKTIFIGDWLDDERTTNLVDKVKRVIAGEELINE
;
A
#
# COMPACT_ATOMS: atom_id res chain seq x y z
N MET A 1 16.43 -4.35 9.82
CA MET A 1 15.28 -4.60 10.70
C MET A 1 14.02 -3.80 10.34
N LYS A 2 13.97 -2.45 10.39
CA LYS A 2 12.76 -1.69 9.95
C LYS A 2 12.65 -1.49 8.43
N THR A 3 13.77 -1.16 7.78
CA THR A 3 13.83 -1.01 6.31
C THR A 3 13.56 -2.32 5.57
N GLU A 4 13.99 -3.46 6.13
CA GLU A 4 13.74 -4.79 5.54
C GLU A 4 12.24 -5.12 5.53
N LYS A 5 11.53 -4.88 6.62
CA LYS A 5 10.06 -5.04 6.67
C LYS A 5 9.37 -4.20 5.58
N MET A 6 9.79 -2.95 5.39
CA MET A 6 9.22 -2.10 4.33
C MET A 6 9.59 -2.59 2.92
N LEU A 7 10.80 -3.15 2.73
CA LEU A 7 11.21 -3.80 1.48
C LEU A 7 10.34 -5.04 1.19
N GLU A 8 10.08 -5.87 2.18
CA GLU A 8 9.21 -7.04 2.05
C GLU A 8 7.79 -6.64 1.65
N VAL A 9 7.20 -5.67 2.35
CA VAL A 9 5.88 -5.12 2.02
C VAL A 9 5.85 -4.57 0.59
N ALA A 10 6.82 -3.73 0.22
CA ALA A 10 6.85 -3.15 -1.12
C ALA A 10 6.99 -4.21 -2.22
N ASN A 11 7.85 -5.21 -2.02
CA ASN A 11 8.06 -6.29 -2.97
C ASN A 11 6.81 -7.17 -3.12
N GLU A 12 6.14 -7.47 -2.01
CA GLU A 12 4.89 -8.21 -2.02
C GLU A 12 3.79 -7.46 -2.79
N LEU A 13 3.59 -6.18 -2.50
CA LEU A 13 2.58 -5.37 -3.19
C LEU A 13 2.91 -5.20 -4.67
N ASN A 14 4.16 -4.89 -5.01
CA ASN A 14 4.58 -4.76 -6.41
C ASN A 14 4.42 -6.07 -7.20
N ARG A 15 4.65 -7.22 -6.57
CA ARG A 15 4.37 -8.52 -7.19
C ARG A 15 2.88 -8.68 -7.49
N CYS A 16 1.98 -8.31 -6.58
CA CYS A 16 0.54 -8.35 -6.82
C CYS A 16 0.14 -7.38 -7.95
N ILE A 17 0.68 -6.16 -7.95
CA ILE A 17 0.39 -5.13 -8.96
C ILE A 17 0.81 -5.60 -10.36
N ALA A 18 1.94 -6.28 -10.49
CA ALA A 18 2.47 -6.74 -11.77
C ALA A 18 1.53 -7.71 -12.54
N TYR A 19 0.58 -8.34 -11.83
CA TYR A 19 -0.40 -9.28 -12.41
C TYR A 19 -1.84 -8.78 -12.30
N SER A 20 -2.04 -7.49 -12.01
CA SER A 20 -3.36 -6.91 -11.80
C SER A 20 -3.77 -5.99 -12.95
N ASP A 21 -5.07 -5.99 -13.28
CA ASP A 21 -5.69 -5.02 -14.19
C ASP A 21 -6.08 -3.71 -13.46
N THR A 22 -5.95 -3.68 -12.13
CA THR A 22 -6.26 -2.51 -11.30
C THR A 22 -5.20 -1.43 -11.46
N THR A 23 -5.62 -0.20 -11.77
CA THR A 23 -4.68 0.93 -11.92
C THR A 23 -4.19 1.41 -10.56
N CYS A 24 -3.02 0.97 -10.12
CA CYS A 24 -2.46 1.30 -8.82
C CYS A 24 -0.92 1.24 -8.82
N PHE A 25 -0.29 1.79 -7.78
CA PHE A 25 1.15 1.71 -7.58
C PHE A 25 1.53 1.69 -6.09
N ALA A 26 2.70 1.11 -5.79
CA ALA A 26 3.30 1.13 -4.45
C ALA A 26 4.72 1.75 -4.53
N GLN A 27 4.99 2.77 -3.73
CA GLN A 27 6.28 3.46 -3.72
C GLN A 27 6.80 3.69 -2.30
N PHE A 28 8.12 3.74 -2.13
CA PHE A 28 8.72 4.18 -0.88
C PHE A 28 8.54 5.68 -0.68
N TYR A 29 8.32 6.06 0.57
CA TYR A 29 8.37 7.44 1.01
C TYR A 29 9.20 7.51 2.30
N ARG A 30 10.16 8.43 2.33
CA ARG A 30 11.00 8.70 3.50
C ARG A 30 10.58 10.02 4.12
N TYR A 31 10.22 9.99 5.39
CA TYR A 31 9.86 11.17 6.16
C TYR A 31 11.12 11.87 6.71
N LYS A 32 10.92 13.09 7.25
CA LYS A 32 12.01 13.90 7.80
C LYS A 32 12.64 13.33 9.07
N ASP A 33 11.93 12.45 9.77
CA ASP A 33 12.38 11.74 10.98
C ASP A 33 13.03 10.39 10.66
N ASP A 34 13.45 10.19 9.41
CA ASP A 34 14.01 8.95 8.85
C ASP A 34 13.07 7.73 8.84
N SER A 35 11.81 7.90 9.27
CA SER A 35 10.81 6.84 9.11
C SER A 35 10.51 6.58 7.63
N ILE A 36 10.19 5.32 7.32
CA ILE A 36 9.92 4.86 5.96
C ILE A 36 8.51 4.29 5.91
N ALA A 37 7.79 4.61 4.85
CA ALA A 37 6.52 3.97 4.52
C ALA A 37 6.49 3.49 3.08
N VAL A 38 5.62 2.52 2.83
CA VAL A 38 5.12 2.19 1.50
C VAL A 38 3.80 2.92 1.29
N TRP A 39 3.76 3.77 0.27
CA TRP A 39 2.56 4.47 -0.17
C TRP A 39 1.91 3.64 -1.28
N PHE A 40 0.77 3.04 -0.97
CA PHE A 40 -0.07 2.40 -1.97
C PHE A 40 -1.14 3.36 -2.45
N THR A 41 -1.18 3.67 -3.75
CA THR A 41 -2.20 4.54 -4.35
C THR A 41 -3.00 3.76 -5.37
N HIS A 42 -4.32 3.75 -5.20
CA HIS A 42 -5.28 3.18 -6.15
C HIS A 42 -5.96 4.33 -6.89
N ILE A 43 -6.00 4.25 -8.22
CA ILE A 43 -6.65 5.21 -9.12
C ILE A 43 -7.96 4.60 -9.59
N ASP A 44 -9.07 5.24 -9.25
CA ASP A 44 -10.43 4.80 -9.61
C ASP A 44 -11.37 6.01 -9.62
N SER A 45 -12.23 6.12 -10.64
CA SER A 45 -13.16 7.23 -10.80
C SER A 45 -14.27 7.29 -9.75
N ARG A 46 -14.43 6.23 -8.96
CA ARG A 46 -15.37 6.17 -7.83
C ARG A 46 -14.88 6.97 -6.60
N TYR A 47 -13.59 7.34 -6.55
CA TYR A 47 -13.08 8.24 -5.51
C TYR A 47 -13.33 9.71 -5.88
N SER A 48 -13.55 10.57 -4.86
CA SER A 48 -13.78 12.02 -5.05
C SER A 48 -12.65 12.74 -5.79
N HIS A 49 -11.41 12.26 -5.66
CA HIS A 49 -10.23 12.81 -6.30
C HIS A 49 -9.63 11.87 -7.35
N ASN A 50 -10.41 10.90 -7.84
CA ASN A 50 -9.99 9.82 -8.75
C ASN A 50 -8.85 8.93 -8.21
N ASN A 51 -8.44 9.10 -6.96
CA ASN A 51 -7.47 8.25 -6.30
C ASN A 51 -7.71 8.20 -4.80
N LYS A 52 -7.05 7.23 -4.16
CA LYS A 52 -6.91 7.18 -2.71
C LYS A 52 -5.64 6.44 -2.33
N THR A 53 -5.04 6.83 -1.21
CA THR A 53 -3.74 6.33 -0.77
C THR A 53 -3.83 5.72 0.62
N ILE A 54 -3.16 4.59 0.83
CA ILE A 54 -2.89 3.96 2.13
C ILE A 54 -1.40 4.06 2.43
N PHE A 55 -1.07 4.38 3.68
CA PHE A 55 0.31 4.48 4.18
C PHE A 55 0.61 3.29 5.09
N ILE A 56 1.58 2.47 4.71
CA ILE A 56 2.08 1.36 5.52
C ILE A 56 3.47 1.73 6.02
N GLY A 57 3.56 2.25 7.24
CA GLY A 57 4.78 2.79 7.83
C GLY A 57 5.52 1.80 8.73
N ASP A 58 6.83 2.01 8.90
CA ASP A 58 7.70 1.23 9.79
C ASP A 58 7.44 1.46 11.29
N TRP A 59 6.61 2.44 11.62
CA TRP A 59 6.10 2.70 12.98
C TRP A 59 4.85 1.88 13.32
N LEU A 60 4.26 1.16 12.36
CA LEU A 60 3.13 0.28 12.62
C LEU A 60 3.58 -1.05 13.21
N ASP A 61 2.81 -1.55 14.18
CA ASP A 61 2.94 -2.93 14.65
C ASP A 61 2.60 -3.95 13.55
N ASP A 62 2.95 -5.21 13.78
CA ASP A 62 2.83 -6.27 12.79
C ASP A 62 1.37 -6.60 12.44
N GLU A 63 0.46 -6.51 13.42
CA GLU A 63 -0.97 -6.74 13.21
C GLU A 63 -1.57 -5.69 12.28
N ARG A 64 -1.34 -4.40 12.55
CA ARG A 64 -1.79 -3.30 11.69
C ARG A 64 -1.15 -3.35 10.32
N THR A 65 0.13 -3.70 10.25
CA THR A 65 0.83 -3.87 8.97
C THR A 65 0.14 -4.96 8.13
N THR A 66 -0.09 -6.13 8.72
CA THR A 66 -0.72 -7.28 8.04
C THR A 66 -2.13 -6.93 7.56
N ASN A 67 -2.94 -6.32 8.43
CA ASN A 67 -4.31 -5.92 8.08
C ASN A 67 -4.35 -4.92 6.91
N LEU A 68 -3.42 -3.95 6.87
CA LEU A 68 -3.33 -3.01 5.76
C LEU A 68 -2.83 -3.67 4.47
N VAL A 69 -1.84 -4.57 4.56
CA VAL A 69 -1.35 -5.32 3.40
C VAL A 69 -2.46 -6.18 2.80
N ASP A 70 -3.23 -6.89 3.63
CA ASP A 70 -4.35 -7.71 3.16
C ASP A 70 -5.46 -6.87 2.53
N LYS A 71 -5.77 -5.69 3.10
CA LYS A 71 -6.68 -4.71 2.47
C LYS A 71 -6.17 -4.29 1.09
N VAL A 72 -4.90 -3.91 1.01
CA VAL A 72 -4.29 -3.48 -0.26
C VAL A 72 -4.32 -4.62 -1.29
N LYS A 73 -4.07 -5.87 -0.90
CA LYS A 73 -4.15 -7.02 -1.82
C LYS A 73 -5.55 -7.21 -2.39
N ARG A 74 -6.61 -7.08 -1.60
CA ARG A 74 -8.00 -7.15 -2.08
C ARG A 74 -8.33 -5.98 -3.02
N VAL A 75 -7.82 -4.79 -2.73
CA VAL A 75 -7.93 -3.64 -3.66
C VAL A 75 -7.22 -3.93 -4.98
N ILE A 76 -5.99 -4.45 -4.94
CA ILE A 76 -5.23 -4.83 -6.14
C ILE A 76 -5.98 -5.92 -6.93
N ALA A 77 -6.60 -6.89 -6.25
CA ALA A 77 -7.43 -7.92 -6.88
C ALA A 77 -8.75 -7.39 -7.49
N GLY A 78 -9.07 -6.11 -7.29
CA GLY A 78 -10.32 -5.50 -7.78
C GLY A 78 -11.55 -5.86 -6.94
N GLU A 79 -11.37 -6.48 -5.77
CA GLU A 79 -12.44 -6.95 -4.90
C GLU A 79 -13.07 -5.82 -4.07
N GLU A 80 -12.29 -4.78 -3.75
CA GLU A 80 -12.74 -3.67 -2.91
C GLU A 80 -12.14 -2.31 -3.30
N LEU A 81 -12.83 -1.24 -2.90
CA LEU A 81 -12.28 0.11 -2.89
C LEU A 81 -11.61 0.42 -1.54
N ILE A 82 -10.76 1.43 -1.52
CA ILE A 82 -10.25 2.01 -0.28
C ILE A 82 -11.39 2.81 0.37
N ASN A 83 -12.07 2.20 1.32
CA ASN A 83 -13.11 2.88 2.10
C ASN A 83 -12.48 3.78 3.19
N GLU A 84 -13.18 4.85 3.57
CA GLU A 84 -12.81 5.73 4.71
C GLU A 84 -12.83 4.97 6.05
#